data_AF-A0AAD6S7H5-F1
#
_entry.id   AF-A0AAD6S7H5-F1
#
_cell.length_a   1.000
_cell.length_b   1.000
_cell.length_c   1.000
_cell.angle_alpha   90.00
_cell.angle_beta   90.00
_cell.angle_gamma   90.00
#
_symmetry.space_group_name_H-M   'P 1'
#
loop_
_entity.id
_entity.type
_entity.pdbx_description
1 polymer ?
#
loop_
_entity_poly.entity_id
_entity_poly.type
_entity_poly.pdbx_seq_one_letter_code
_entity_poly.pdbx_strand_id
1 'polypeptide(L)'
;MSQPEVSAECQLEAYDAVHIRDIQQDPERLRILRAKYDAAGGADTTPTACTWCEAGGDLRLFRCQGCKGGMPACQRCLLVAHAERPTCRPEERVNNRWKAITLGALGYVFQQGHEGGECPNPSAPEMRGFYDGRSRQEVLVRACLCNPNRLKIESAAWLAEITRLGRFTAHLRQVRKSQSLGAKANEEGEKKLLETMRKRERAVRKYHESLRVLEEMGF
;
A
#
# COMPACT_ATOMS: atom_id res chain seq x y z
N MET A 1 26.58 -27.52 6.41
CA MET A 1 26.22 -26.73 5.22
C MET A 1 26.11 -25.28 5.66
N SER A 2 27.23 -24.56 5.58
CA SER A 2 27.40 -23.21 6.07
C SER A 2 26.76 -22.23 5.08
N GLN A 3 25.93 -21.30 5.55
CA GLN A 3 25.46 -20.21 4.71
C GLN A 3 26.66 -19.35 4.28
N PRO A 4 26.71 -18.83 3.04
CA PRO A 4 27.73 -17.86 2.67
C PRO A 4 27.50 -16.58 3.47
N GLU A 5 28.49 -16.20 4.27
CA GLU A 5 28.56 -14.89 4.91
C GLU A 5 28.50 -13.81 3.82
N VAL A 6 27.46 -12.99 3.86
CA VAL A 6 27.19 -11.89 2.94
C VAL A 6 28.18 -10.76 3.24
N SER A 7 29.44 -10.97 2.93
CA SER A 7 30.55 -10.04 3.19
C SER A 7 30.67 -8.98 2.10
N ALA A 8 29.74 -8.04 2.13
CA ALA A 8 29.92 -6.68 1.65
C ALA A 8 28.75 -5.87 2.22
N GLU A 9 28.81 -5.63 3.53
CA GLU A 9 28.06 -4.51 4.10
C GLU A 9 28.32 -3.32 3.20
N CYS A 10 27.25 -2.86 2.56
CA CYS A 10 27.22 -1.67 1.76
C CYS A 10 27.50 -0.52 2.73
N GLN A 11 28.78 -0.23 3.00
CA GLN A 11 29.32 0.84 3.86
C GLN A 11 29.00 2.26 3.35
N LEU A 12 27.87 2.39 2.63
CA LEU A 12 27.27 3.61 2.14
C LEU A 12 26.16 4.05 3.10
N GLU A 13 26.40 4.02 4.42
CA GLU A 13 25.44 4.57 5.40
C GLU A 13 25.17 6.07 5.18
N ALA A 14 26.01 6.75 4.39
CA ALA A 14 25.90 8.17 4.06
C ALA A 14 25.73 8.50 2.55
N TYR A 15 25.49 7.52 1.67
CA TYR A 15 25.07 7.84 0.29
C TYR A 15 23.57 8.13 0.29
N ASP A 16 23.27 9.41 0.53
CA ASP A 16 21.95 9.94 0.84
C ASP A 16 20.86 9.50 -0.14
N ALA A 17 19.65 9.28 0.39
CA ALA A 17 18.42 9.21 -0.41
C ALA A 17 18.26 10.45 -1.32
N VAL A 18 18.85 11.58 -0.92
CA VAL A 18 18.97 12.82 -1.71
C VAL A 18 19.70 12.56 -3.02
N HIS A 19 20.85 11.87 -3.02
CA HIS A 19 21.62 11.64 -4.25
C HIS A 19 20.87 10.74 -5.25
N ILE A 20 20.11 9.76 -4.77
CA ILE A 20 19.27 8.93 -5.64
C ILE A 20 18.11 9.77 -6.20
N ARG A 21 17.47 10.63 -5.40
CA ARG A 21 16.44 11.56 -5.88
C ARG A 21 16.98 12.55 -6.90
N ASP A 22 18.20 13.06 -6.71
CA ASP A 22 18.85 13.97 -7.64
C ASP A 22 19.15 13.28 -8.97
N ILE A 23 19.69 12.05 -8.95
CA ILE A 23 19.82 11.23 -10.17
C ILE A 23 18.45 11.01 -10.80
N GLN A 24 17.41 10.87 -9.98
CA GLN A 24 16.07 10.65 -10.50
C GLN A 24 15.46 11.88 -11.16
N GLN A 25 15.86 13.08 -10.77
CA GLN A 25 15.34 14.35 -11.27
C GLN A 25 16.19 14.92 -12.42
N ASP A 26 17.39 14.40 -12.66
CA ASP A 26 18.25 14.78 -13.78
C ASP A 26 18.00 13.93 -15.04
N PRO A 27 17.30 14.46 -16.07
CA PRO A 27 17.00 13.72 -17.29
C PRO A 27 18.24 13.40 -18.13
N GLU A 28 19.29 14.22 -18.10
CA GLU A 28 20.52 13.98 -18.86
C GLU A 28 21.34 12.85 -18.22
N ARG A 29 21.44 12.83 -16.89
CA ARG A 29 22.09 11.71 -16.19
C ARG A 29 21.38 10.39 -16.46
N LEU A 30 20.04 10.38 -16.51
CA LEU A 30 19.27 9.18 -16.90
C LEU A 30 19.52 8.77 -18.36
N ARG A 31 19.62 9.73 -19.27
CA ARG A 31 19.95 9.47 -20.68
C ARG A 31 21.33 8.81 -20.82
N ILE A 32 22.33 9.31 -20.09
CA ILE A 32 23.69 8.74 -20.07
C ILE A 32 23.67 7.32 -19.50
N LEU A 33 23.02 7.10 -18.35
CA LEU A 33 22.93 5.77 -17.73
C LEU A 33 22.24 4.76 -18.64
N ARG A 34 21.19 5.18 -19.35
CA ARG A 34 20.50 4.33 -20.30
C ARG A 34 21.34 4.01 -21.52
N ALA A 35 22.03 5.00 -22.08
CA ALA A 35 22.95 4.79 -23.19
C ALA A 35 24.07 3.80 -22.80
N LYS A 36 24.61 3.88 -21.57
CA LYS A 36 25.58 2.91 -21.05
C LYS A 36 24.99 1.49 -20.98
N TYR A 37 23.76 1.36 -20.48
CA TYR A 37 23.07 0.06 -20.39
C TYR A 37 22.78 -0.54 -21.78
N ASP A 38 22.30 0.28 -22.72
CA ASP A 38 22.00 -0.17 -24.08
C ASP A 38 23.28 -0.54 -24.84
N ALA A 39 24.35 0.27 -24.71
CA ALA A 39 25.67 -0.01 -25.31
C ALA A 39 26.33 -1.28 -24.75
N ALA A 40 26.01 -1.66 -23.52
CA ALA A 40 26.44 -2.93 -22.95
C ALA A 40 25.75 -4.14 -23.60
N GLY A 41 24.76 -3.96 -24.48
CA GLY A 41 24.11 -5.04 -25.21
C GLY A 41 22.63 -5.25 -24.90
N GLY A 42 22.02 -4.40 -24.06
CA GLY A 42 20.57 -4.13 -23.96
C GLY A 42 19.59 -5.27 -23.63
N ALA A 43 19.97 -6.53 -23.81
CA ALA A 43 19.17 -7.74 -23.60
C ALA A 43 20.03 -9.00 -23.44
N ASP A 44 21.21 -9.08 -24.10
CA ASP A 44 22.06 -10.28 -24.07
C ASP A 44 23.14 -10.26 -23.00
N THR A 45 23.58 -9.08 -22.55
CA THR A 45 24.48 -8.99 -21.40
C THR A 45 23.67 -9.02 -20.13
N THR A 46 24.03 -9.97 -19.29
CA THR A 46 23.40 -10.19 -18.01
C THR A 46 23.88 -9.08 -17.07
N PRO A 47 23.05 -8.08 -16.70
CA PRO A 47 23.52 -7.01 -15.82
C PRO A 47 24.06 -7.58 -14.52
N THR A 48 25.29 -7.24 -14.16
CA THR A 48 25.98 -7.74 -12.97
C THR A 48 26.05 -6.72 -11.84
N ALA A 49 25.54 -5.51 -12.07
CA ALA A 49 25.62 -4.41 -11.11
C ALA A 49 24.38 -3.51 -11.11
N CYS A 50 24.21 -2.77 -10.02
CA CYS A 50 23.22 -1.71 -9.89
C CYS A 50 23.58 -0.52 -10.80
N THR A 51 22.64 -0.04 -11.61
CA THR A 51 22.88 1.15 -12.47
C THR A 51 23.00 2.46 -11.68
N TRP A 52 22.59 2.50 -10.41
CA TRP A 52 22.46 3.74 -9.63
C TRP A 52 23.65 4.01 -8.72
N CYS A 53 24.09 3.00 -7.98
CA CYS A 53 25.20 3.12 -7.05
C CYS A 53 26.45 2.38 -7.54
N GLU A 54 26.38 1.73 -8.70
CA GLU A 54 27.47 0.92 -9.28
C GLU A 54 27.98 -0.20 -8.37
N ALA A 55 27.29 -0.46 -7.24
CA ALA A 55 27.57 -1.59 -6.38
C ALA A 55 27.39 -2.87 -7.21
N GLY A 56 28.51 -3.50 -7.51
CA GLY A 56 28.61 -4.82 -8.13
C GLY A 56 28.70 -5.92 -7.08
N GLY A 57 28.64 -7.17 -7.54
CA GLY A 57 28.72 -8.38 -6.72
C GLY A 57 27.58 -9.35 -7.03
N ASP A 58 27.55 -10.50 -6.36
CA ASP A 58 26.43 -11.49 -6.38
C ASP A 58 25.14 -10.93 -5.74
N LEU A 59 24.92 -9.62 -5.87
CA LEU A 59 23.76 -8.91 -5.39
C LEU A 59 22.56 -9.27 -6.25
N ARG A 60 21.47 -9.65 -5.57
CA ARG A 60 20.16 -9.73 -6.20
C ARG A 60 19.84 -8.39 -6.85
N LEU A 61 19.66 -8.43 -8.17
CA LEU A 61 19.26 -7.25 -8.94
C LEU A 61 17.76 -7.23 -9.10
N PHE A 62 17.23 -6.03 -9.07
CA PHE A 62 15.81 -5.74 -9.23
C PHE A 62 15.63 -4.71 -10.33
N ARG A 63 14.47 -4.71 -10.96
CA ARG A 63 14.07 -3.63 -11.86
C ARG A 63 12.59 -3.34 -11.67
N CYS A 64 12.08 -2.29 -12.28
CA CYS A 64 10.64 -2.03 -12.31
C CYS A 64 10.18 -1.81 -13.75
N GLN A 65 9.18 -2.55 -14.20
CA GLN A 65 8.67 -2.43 -15.58
C GLN A 65 8.04 -1.05 -15.86
N GLY A 66 7.45 -0.42 -14.84
CA GLY A 66 6.77 0.87 -14.96
C GLY A 66 7.69 2.09 -14.82
N CYS A 67 8.92 1.88 -14.34
CA CYS A 67 9.85 2.97 -14.06
C CYS A 67 11.07 2.90 -14.98
N LYS A 68 11.35 4.02 -15.65
CA LYS A 68 12.66 4.36 -16.23
C LYS A 68 13.29 3.23 -17.08
N GLY A 69 12.47 2.53 -17.87
CA GLY A 69 12.92 1.54 -18.83
C GLY A 69 13.40 0.20 -18.26
N GLY A 70 13.14 -0.09 -16.97
CA GLY A 70 13.52 -1.37 -16.38
C GLY A 70 15.02 -1.53 -16.13
N MET A 71 15.73 -0.42 -15.85
CA MET A 71 17.15 -0.48 -15.48
C MET A 71 17.36 -1.28 -14.18
N PRO A 72 18.37 -2.17 -14.13
CA PRO A 72 18.72 -2.92 -12.94
C PRO A 72 19.18 -2.04 -11.77
N ALA A 73 18.76 -2.38 -10.57
CA ALA A 73 19.09 -1.70 -9.33
C ALA A 73 19.25 -2.73 -8.21
N CYS A 74 20.08 -2.43 -7.21
CA CYS A 74 20.04 -3.17 -5.96
C CYS A 74 18.73 -2.86 -5.20
N GLN A 75 18.39 -3.70 -4.21
CA GLN A 75 17.16 -3.54 -3.41
C GLN A 75 17.02 -2.13 -2.83
N ARG A 76 18.08 -1.59 -2.22
CA ARG A 76 18.08 -0.25 -1.62
C ARG A 76 17.75 0.84 -2.65
N CYS A 77 18.47 0.87 -3.78
CA CYS A 77 18.22 1.87 -4.82
C CYS A 77 16.82 1.75 -5.41
N LEU A 78 16.32 0.52 -5.59
CA LEU A 78 14.95 0.29 -6.02
C LEU A 78 13.94 0.84 -5.02
N LEU A 79 14.10 0.57 -3.72
CA LEU A 79 13.16 1.04 -2.68
C LEU A 79 13.13 2.56 -2.57
N VAL A 80 14.30 3.21 -2.56
CA VAL A 80 14.38 4.68 -2.56
C VAL A 80 13.68 5.25 -3.78
N ALA A 81 13.89 4.64 -4.94
CA ALA A 81 13.25 5.06 -6.18
C ALA A 81 11.72 4.94 -6.19
N HIS A 82 11.16 4.10 -5.32
CA HIS A 82 9.73 3.82 -5.21
C HIS A 82 9.10 4.38 -3.93
N ALA A 83 9.83 5.16 -3.13
CA ALA A 83 9.32 5.76 -1.90
C ALA A 83 7.98 6.47 -2.11
N GLU A 84 7.84 7.19 -3.24
CA GLU A 84 6.65 7.97 -3.60
C GLU A 84 5.70 7.22 -4.56
N ARG A 85 6.06 6.02 -5.02
CA ARG A 85 5.33 5.28 -6.07
C ARG A 85 5.13 3.82 -5.68
N PRO A 86 4.33 3.55 -4.63
CA PRO A 86 4.15 2.19 -4.09
C PRO A 86 3.38 1.24 -5.02
N THR A 87 2.84 1.74 -6.14
CA THR A 87 1.99 0.99 -7.09
C THR A 87 2.76 0.37 -8.27
N CYS A 88 4.07 0.51 -8.27
CA CYS A 88 4.93 0.00 -9.32
C CYS A 88 5.15 -1.51 -9.22
N ARG A 89 5.59 -2.12 -10.33
CA ARG A 89 5.77 -3.57 -10.47
C ARG A 89 7.25 -3.92 -10.52
N PRO A 90 7.88 -4.18 -9.36
CA PRO A 90 9.25 -4.62 -9.34
C PRO A 90 9.36 -6.06 -9.85
N GLU A 91 10.52 -6.39 -10.38
CA GLU A 91 10.93 -7.73 -10.76
C GLU A 91 12.30 -8.01 -10.16
N GLU A 92 12.52 -9.21 -9.67
CA GLU A 92 13.80 -9.72 -9.22
C GLU A 92 14.46 -10.54 -10.33
N ARG A 93 15.79 -10.45 -10.42
CA ARG A 93 16.59 -11.27 -11.32
C ARG A 93 16.88 -12.64 -10.70
N VAL A 94 16.34 -13.69 -11.29
CA VAL A 94 16.53 -15.09 -10.88
C VAL A 94 16.92 -15.94 -12.09
N ASN A 95 18.11 -16.55 -12.07
CA ASN A 95 18.63 -17.39 -13.14
C ASN A 95 18.56 -16.70 -14.52
N ASN A 96 19.09 -15.48 -14.61
CA ASN A 96 19.06 -14.61 -15.80
C ASN A 96 17.66 -14.20 -16.31
N ARG A 97 16.59 -14.52 -15.58
CA ARG A 97 15.22 -14.11 -15.91
C ARG A 97 14.69 -13.13 -14.88
N TRP A 98 13.82 -12.22 -15.33
CA TRP A 98 13.12 -11.31 -14.44
C TRP A 98 11.81 -11.96 -13.99
N LYS A 99 11.62 -12.07 -12.68
CA LYS A 99 10.42 -12.61 -12.06
C LYS A 99 9.73 -11.53 -11.26
N ALA A 100 8.40 -11.47 -11.34
CA ALA A 100 7.62 -10.52 -10.55
C ALA A 100 7.91 -10.69 -9.05
N ILE A 101 8.09 -9.57 -8.37
CA ILE A 101 8.17 -9.50 -6.90
C ILE A 101 7.28 -8.33 -6.45
N THR A 102 6.95 -8.27 -5.16
CA THR A 102 6.20 -7.14 -4.60
C THR A 102 7.14 -6.24 -3.81
N LEU A 103 6.81 -4.95 -3.72
CA LEU A 103 7.57 -4.03 -2.87
C LEU A 103 7.57 -4.50 -1.40
N GLY A 104 6.46 -5.06 -0.91
CA GLY A 104 6.38 -5.64 0.43
C GLY A 104 7.35 -6.81 0.64
N ALA A 105 7.54 -7.69 -0.34
CA ALA A 105 8.53 -8.77 -0.27
C ALA A 105 9.98 -8.24 -0.25
N LEU A 106 10.22 -7.03 -0.77
CA LEU A 106 11.49 -6.32 -0.66
C LEU A 106 11.64 -5.54 0.66
N GLY A 107 10.68 -5.65 1.58
CA GLY A 107 10.70 -4.92 2.85
C GLY A 107 10.25 -3.45 2.75
N TYR A 108 9.62 -3.04 1.65
CA TYR A 108 9.01 -1.71 1.57
C TYR A 108 7.88 -1.59 2.59
N VAL A 109 7.98 -0.57 3.44
CA VAL A 109 6.95 -0.22 4.41
C VAL A 109 6.41 1.16 4.07
N PHE A 110 5.13 1.22 3.74
CA PHE A 110 4.40 2.47 3.57
C PHE A 110 3.94 2.97 4.94
N GLN A 111 4.40 4.16 5.34
CA GLN A 111 3.94 4.84 6.55
C GLN A 111 2.69 5.68 6.23
N GLN A 112 1.56 5.35 6.86
CA GLN A 112 0.34 6.17 6.80
C GLN A 112 0.39 7.27 7.86
N GLY A 113 0.03 8.49 7.44
CA GLY A 113 0.19 9.70 8.24
C GLY A 113 1.55 10.36 8.03
N HIS A 114 1.77 11.51 8.68
CA HIS A 114 3.03 12.28 8.62
C HIS A 114 3.56 12.56 7.20
N GLU A 115 2.68 12.66 6.20
CA GLU A 115 3.07 12.96 4.80
C GLU A 115 4.13 11.99 4.24
N GLY A 116 4.13 10.74 4.73
CA GLY A 116 5.10 9.70 4.33
C GLY A 116 6.42 9.74 5.10
N GLY A 117 6.59 10.67 6.05
CA GLY A 117 7.71 10.69 6.98
C GLY A 117 7.65 9.57 8.02
N GLU A 118 8.77 9.36 8.72
CA GLU A 118 8.83 8.39 9.82
C GLU A 118 7.94 8.84 10.99
N CYS A 119 7.05 7.95 11.42
CA CYS A 119 6.21 8.19 12.57
C CYS A 119 6.95 7.76 13.86
N PRO A 120 6.96 8.58 14.93
CA PRO A 120 7.57 8.19 16.21
C PRO A 120 6.76 7.13 16.97
N ASN A 121 5.48 6.95 16.62
CA ASN A 121 4.60 5.95 17.21
C ASN A 121 3.83 5.18 16.11
N PRO A 122 4.51 4.34 15.32
CA PRO A 122 3.85 3.58 14.26
C PRO A 122 3.19 2.31 14.82
N SER A 123 2.13 1.85 14.18
CA SER A 123 1.57 0.52 14.43
C SER A 123 2.56 -0.57 14.01
N ALA A 124 2.27 -1.81 14.43
CA ALA A 124 2.88 -2.98 13.79
C ALA A 124 2.60 -2.95 12.26
N PRO A 125 3.56 -3.39 11.43
CA PRO A 125 3.36 -3.46 9.99
C PRO A 125 2.30 -4.52 9.65
N GLU A 126 1.35 -4.14 8.81
CA GLU A 126 0.30 -5.00 8.29
C GLU A 126 0.50 -5.18 6.78
N MET A 127 0.41 -6.42 6.28
CA MET A 127 0.47 -6.67 4.85
C MET A 127 -0.86 -6.30 4.19
N ARG A 128 -0.82 -5.39 3.22
CA ARG A 128 -1.99 -4.99 2.45
C ARG A 128 -1.80 -5.26 0.97
N GLY A 129 -2.77 -5.98 0.40
CA GLY A 129 -2.85 -6.24 -1.03
C GLY A 129 -3.70 -5.19 -1.74
N PHE A 130 -3.29 -4.80 -2.95
CA PHE A 130 -4.12 -4.02 -3.87
C PHE A 130 -3.92 -4.50 -5.31
N TYR A 131 -4.87 -4.16 -6.18
CA TYR A 131 -4.80 -4.51 -7.60
C TYR A 131 -4.55 -3.26 -8.44
N ASP A 132 -3.53 -3.31 -9.29
CA ASP A 132 -3.15 -2.24 -10.23
C ASP A 132 -3.67 -2.52 -11.66
N GLY A 133 -4.54 -3.53 -11.80
CA GLY A 133 -5.21 -3.91 -13.04
C GLY A 133 -4.47 -4.89 -13.93
N ARG A 134 -3.22 -5.22 -13.62
CA ARG A 134 -2.56 -6.38 -14.24
C ARG A 134 -2.09 -7.40 -13.21
N SER A 135 -1.79 -6.97 -11.99
CA SER A 135 -1.28 -7.83 -10.94
C SER A 135 -1.76 -7.41 -9.56
N ARG A 136 -1.80 -8.37 -8.66
CA ARG A 136 -1.89 -8.11 -7.23
C ARG A 136 -0.53 -7.64 -6.75
N GLN A 137 -0.51 -6.48 -6.10
CA GLN A 137 0.64 -5.93 -5.41
C GLN A 137 0.42 -6.05 -3.91
N GLU A 138 1.51 -6.25 -3.17
CA GLU A 138 1.48 -6.35 -1.71
C GLU A 138 2.52 -5.43 -1.12
N VAL A 139 2.11 -4.63 -0.14
CA VAL A 139 2.98 -3.69 0.58
C VAL A 139 2.75 -3.84 2.07
N LEU A 140 3.80 -3.66 2.85
CA LEU A 140 3.65 -3.51 4.29
C LEU A 140 3.19 -2.10 4.58
N VAL A 141 2.25 -1.95 5.49
CA VAL A 141 1.66 -0.67 5.85
C VAL A 141 1.74 -0.50 7.36
N ARG A 142 2.21 0.65 7.81
CA ARG A 142 2.17 1.04 9.22
C ARG A 142 1.26 2.25 9.38
N ALA A 143 0.34 2.18 10.33
CA ALA A 143 -0.55 3.28 10.66
C ALA A 143 0.10 4.20 11.71
N CYS A 144 -0.01 5.52 11.53
CA CYS A 144 0.37 6.47 12.57
C CYS A 144 -0.60 6.41 13.76
N LEU A 145 -0.09 6.15 14.96
CA LEU A 145 -0.88 6.13 16.19
C LEU A 145 -0.82 7.46 16.98
N CYS A 146 -0.13 8.48 16.46
CA CYS A 146 -0.07 9.81 17.10
C CYS A 146 -1.44 10.50 17.16
N ASN A 147 -2.37 10.15 16.26
CA ASN A 147 -3.75 10.63 16.31
C ASN A 147 -4.73 9.56 15.81
N PRO A 148 -5.34 8.76 16.71
CA PRO A 148 -6.21 7.66 16.32
C PRO A 148 -7.50 8.09 15.60
N ASN A 149 -7.93 9.34 15.78
CA ASN A 149 -9.11 9.87 15.08
C ASN A 149 -8.84 10.16 13.59
N ARG A 150 -7.57 10.37 13.21
CA ARG A 150 -7.16 10.70 11.83
C ARG A 150 -7.13 9.46 10.92
N LEU A 151 -6.84 8.28 11.48
CA LEU A 151 -6.74 7.00 10.75
C LEU A 151 -8.05 6.56 10.06
N LYS A 152 -9.20 6.93 10.62
CA LYS A 152 -10.52 6.59 10.03
C LYS A 152 -10.75 7.32 8.69
N ILE A 153 -10.21 8.53 8.55
CA ILE A 153 -10.36 9.37 7.35
C ILE A 153 -9.28 9.02 6.33
N GLU A 154 -8.05 8.76 6.80
CA GLU A 154 -6.90 8.51 5.95
C GLU A 154 -6.93 7.16 5.25
N SER A 155 -7.57 6.12 5.80
CA SER A 155 -7.67 4.82 5.11
C SER A 155 -8.48 4.86 3.80
N ALA A 156 -9.55 5.67 3.75
CA ALA A 156 -10.36 5.87 2.55
C ALA A 156 -9.68 6.81 1.54
N ALA A 157 -9.06 7.89 2.03
CA ALA A 157 -8.26 8.79 1.20
C ALA A 157 -7.01 8.09 0.63
N TRP A 158 -6.40 7.18 1.40
CA TRP A 158 -5.28 6.34 0.98
C TRP A 158 -5.68 5.36 -0.11
N LEU A 159 -6.79 4.64 0.04
CA LEU A 159 -7.33 3.81 -1.05
C LEU A 159 -7.61 4.68 -2.28
N ALA A 160 -8.18 5.87 -2.11
CA ALA A 160 -8.43 6.79 -3.21
C ALA A 160 -7.12 7.28 -3.87
N GLU A 161 -6.08 7.58 -3.10
CA GLU A 161 -4.79 8.09 -3.58
C GLU A 161 -3.96 7.00 -4.26
N ILE A 162 -3.89 5.80 -3.68
CA ILE A 162 -3.30 4.62 -4.35
C ILE A 162 -4.09 4.29 -5.62
N THR A 163 -5.42 4.39 -5.59
CA THR A 163 -6.26 4.17 -6.78
C THR A 163 -6.06 5.27 -7.83
N ARG A 164 -5.83 6.52 -7.41
CA ARG A 164 -5.54 7.68 -8.26
C ARG A 164 -4.18 7.53 -8.93
N LEU A 165 -3.16 7.15 -8.17
CA LEU A 165 -1.81 6.86 -8.66
C LEU A 165 -1.76 5.58 -9.53
N GLY A 166 -2.70 4.64 -9.33
CA GLY A 166 -2.83 3.37 -10.06
C GLY A 166 -3.68 3.40 -11.33
N ARG A 167 -4.28 4.53 -11.73
CA ARG A 167 -5.24 4.63 -12.86
C ARG A 167 -6.29 3.50 -12.87
N PHE A 168 -7.31 3.60 -12.00
CA PHE A 168 -8.50 2.73 -12.05
C PHE A 168 -9.80 3.54 -12.20
N THR A 169 -10.52 3.36 -13.30
CA THR A 169 -11.87 3.92 -13.51
C THR A 169 -13.00 2.88 -13.58
N ALA A 170 -12.72 1.57 -13.56
CA ALA A 170 -13.77 0.55 -13.76
C ALA A 170 -14.25 -0.17 -12.48
N HIS A 171 -13.36 -0.57 -11.56
CA HIS A 171 -13.74 -1.46 -10.44
C HIS A 171 -14.35 -0.73 -9.23
N LEU A 172 -14.02 0.56 -9.02
CA LEU A 172 -14.66 1.37 -7.98
C LEU A 172 -16.15 1.63 -8.26
N ARG A 173 -16.65 1.50 -9.50
CA ARG A 173 -18.11 1.51 -9.75
C ARG A 173 -18.79 0.29 -9.13
N GLN A 174 -18.13 -0.88 -9.16
CA GLN A 174 -18.71 -2.11 -8.63
C GLN A 174 -18.60 -2.17 -7.09
N VAL A 175 -17.49 -1.68 -6.53
CA VAL A 175 -17.33 -1.54 -5.06
C VAL A 175 -18.21 -0.42 -4.49
N ARG A 176 -18.34 0.74 -5.16
CA ARG A 176 -19.30 1.78 -4.73
C ARG A 176 -20.76 1.35 -4.89
N LYS A 177 -21.09 0.55 -5.92
CA LYS A 177 -22.44 -0.02 -6.06
C LYS A 177 -22.72 -1.03 -4.95
N SER A 178 -21.77 -1.87 -4.56
CA SER A 178 -21.94 -2.82 -3.44
C SER A 178 -21.91 -2.14 -2.06
N GLN A 179 -21.10 -1.11 -1.84
CA GLN A 179 -21.09 -0.33 -0.60
C GLN A 179 -22.31 0.59 -0.46
N SER A 180 -22.84 1.19 -1.54
CA SER A 180 -24.09 1.94 -1.49
C SER A 180 -25.32 1.05 -1.29
N LEU A 181 -25.30 -0.18 -1.84
CA LEU A 181 -26.31 -1.19 -1.54
C LEU A 181 -26.21 -1.67 -0.09
N GLY A 182 -25.00 -1.87 0.44
CA GLY A 182 -24.78 -2.21 1.86
C GLY A 182 -25.19 -1.09 2.81
N ALA A 183 -24.89 0.17 2.48
CA ALA A 183 -25.29 1.33 3.28
C ALA A 183 -26.82 1.50 3.31
N LYS A 184 -27.50 1.32 2.16
CA LYS A 184 -28.96 1.33 2.09
C LYS A 184 -29.60 0.17 2.85
N ALA A 185 -29.00 -1.03 2.80
CA ALA A 185 -29.46 -2.18 3.57
C ALA A 185 -29.31 -1.96 5.08
N ASN A 186 -28.24 -1.30 5.51
CA ASN A 186 -28.01 -0.98 6.93
C ASN A 186 -28.98 0.10 7.43
N GLU A 187 -29.21 1.17 6.66
CA GLU A 187 -30.16 2.22 7.01
C GLU A 187 -31.61 1.70 7.11
N GLU A 188 -32.01 0.77 6.23
CA GLU A 188 -33.33 0.14 6.30
C GLU A 188 -33.45 -0.86 7.46
N GLY A 189 -32.37 -1.56 7.79
CA GLY A 189 -32.28 -2.40 8.99
C GLY A 189 -32.46 -1.59 10.28
N GLU A 190 -31.78 -0.45 10.41
CA GLU A 190 -31.90 0.46 11.55
C GLU A 190 -33.32 1.04 11.67
N LYS A 191 -33.95 1.44 10.55
CA LYS A 191 -35.34 1.92 10.54
C LYS A 191 -36.32 0.84 11.02
N LYS A 192 -36.15 -0.41 10.56
CA LYS A 192 -36.99 -1.54 11.00
C LYS A 192 -36.81 -1.85 12.49
N LEU A 193 -35.57 -1.78 13.00
CA LEU A 193 -35.27 -1.97 14.41
C LEU A 193 -35.94 -0.89 15.27
N LEU A 194 -35.79 0.39 14.87
CA LEU A 194 -36.40 1.52 15.57
C LEU A 194 -37.93 1.43 15.58
N GLU A 195 -38.55 1.03 14.47
CA GLU A 195 -40.00 0.82 14.40
C GLU A 195 -40.47 -0.30 15.34
N THR A 196 -39.71 -1.40 15.40
CA THR A 196 -39.98 -2.54 16.29
C THR A 196 -39.89 -2.12 17.75
N MET A 197 -38.88 -1.33 18.12
CA MET A 197 -38.75 -0.77 19.47
C MET A 197 -39.94 0.12 19.82
N ARG A 198 -40.35 1.03 18.92
CA ARG A 198 -41.53 1.89 19.12
C ARG A 198 -42.84 1.10 19.26
N LYS A 199 -42.97 -0.04 18.58
CA LYS A 199 -44.13 -0.94 18.75
C LYS A 199 -44.12 -1.59 20.14
N ARG A 200 -42.97 -2.06 20.60
CA ARG A 200 -42.80 -2.62 21.96
C ARG A 200 -43.10 -1.59 23.04
N GLU A 201 -42.58 -0.37 22.93
CA GLU A 201 -42.88 0.71 23.89
C GLU A 201 -44.37 1.04 23.97
N ARG A 202 -45.07 1.04 22.83
CA ARG A 202 -46.52 1.26 22.80
C ARG A 202 -47.28 0.12 23.47
N ALA A 203 -46.85 -1.12 23.26
CA ALA A 203 -47.45 -2.29 23.92
C ALA A 203 -47.24 -2.25 25.45
N VAL A 204 -46.03 -1.92 25.89
CA VAL A 204 -45.70 -1.75 27.32
C VAL A 204 -46.53 -0.64 27.96
N ARG A 205 -46.69 0.51 27.29
CA ARG A 205 -47.55 1.59 27.78
C ARG A 205 -49.01 1.15 27.95
N LYS A 206 -49.58 0.45 26.95
CA LYS A 206 -50.94 -0.08 27.04
C LYS A 206 -51.12 -1.09 28.18
N TYR A 207 -50.10 -1.92 28.41
CA TYR A 207 -50.10 -2.86 29.53
C TYR A 207 -50.12 -2.15 30.88
N HIS A 208 -49.24 -1.15 31.08
CA HIS A 208 -49.24 -0.35 32.30
C HIS A 208 -50.54 0.44 32.52
N GLU A 209 -51.12 0.98 31.46
CA GLU A 209 -52.42 1.65 31.52
C GLU A 209 -53.53 0.67 31.96
N SER A 210 -53.51 -0.56 31.44
CA SER A 210 -54.46 -1.61 31.84
C SER A 210 -54.28 -2.02 33.30
N LEU A 211 -53.03 -2.13 33.78
CA LEU A 211 -52.76 -2.38 35.20
C LEU A 211 -53.29 -1.26 36.08
N ARG A 212 -53.12 0.01 35.70
CA ARG A 212 -53.63 1.15 36.47
C ARG A 212 -55.15 1.13 36.57
N VAL A 213 -55.85 0.76 35.51
CA VAL A 213 -57.32 0.61 35.54
C VAL A 213 -57.75 -0.52 36.48
N LEU A 214 -57.02 -1.64 36.51
CA LEU A 214 -57.31 -2.74 37.44
C LEU A 214 -57.09 -2.33 38.91
N GLU A 215 -56.01 -1.59 39.19
CA GLU A 215 -55.74 -1.02 40.51
C GLU A 215 -56.86 -0.05 40.95
N GLU A 216 -57.34 0.82 40.04
CA GLU A 216 -58.47 1.74 40.29
C GLU A 216 -59.80 0.99 40.54
N MET A 217 -59.94 -0.23 40.02
CA MET A 217 -61.11 -1.09 40.24
C MET A 217 -61.02 -1.96 41.51
N GLY A 218 -59.90 -1.90 42.25
CA GLY A 218 -59.72 -2.62 43.51
C GLY A 218 -59.44 -4.13 43.34
N PHE A 219 -58.91 -4.54 42.19
CA PHE A 219 -58.38 -5.89 41.98
C PHE A 219 -56.93 -6.04 42.45
#